data_AF-A0A1N7PMB1-F1
#
_entry.id   AF-A0A1N7PMB1-F1
#
_cell.length_a   1.000
_cell.length_b   1.000
_cell.length_c   1.000
_cell.angle_alpha   90.00
_cell.angle_beta   90.00
_cell.angle_gamma   90.00
#
_symmetry.space_group_name_H-M   'P 1'
#
loop_
_entity.id
_entity.type
_entity.pdbx_description
1 polymer ?
#
loop_
_entity_poly.entity_id
_entity_poly.type
_entity_poly.pdbx_seq_one_letter_code
_entity_poly.pdbx_strand_id
1 'polypeptide(L)'
;MLKRIPLHPTVENPATKGSAPMSCAALICTAGCPSDVTEKLAESLPDVCFDCYSSEVTSAQNICPYKDIYLLISAEDIIGIEEDWLNTTTAFKGISLKERNVFIQGYRNELLSPDWEALLNTFASRGAVPVLLDSAQAQVNF
;
A
#
# COMPACT_ATOMS: atom_id res chain seq x y z
N MET A 1 -1.86 -22.24 -19.73
CA MET A 1 -2.16 -20.90 -20.29
C MET A 1 -2.24 -19.93 -19.12
N LEU A 2 -1.17 -19.16 -18.88
CA LEU A 2 -1.14 -18.11 -17.86
C LEU A 2 -1.85 -16.87 -18.41
N LYS A 3 -3.02 -16.53 -17.87
CA LYS A 3 -3.67 -15.26 -18.17
C LYS A 3 -2.92 -14.15 -17.41
N ARG A 4 -2.22 -13.29 -18.14
CA ARG A 4 -1.64 -12.04 -17.62
C ARG A 4 -2.76 -11.08 -17.23
N ILE A 5 -2.61 -10.40 -16.09
CA ILE A 5 -3.40 -9.21 -15.73
C ILE A 5 -2.62 -7.99 -16.24
N PRO A 6 -3.25 -7.04 -16.96
CA PRO A 6 -2.57 -5.87 -17.47
C PRO A 6 -2.25 -4.88 -16.35
N LEU A 7 -0.99 -4.45 -16.28
CA LEU A 7 -0.56 -3.25 -15.55
C LEU A 7 -1.20 -2.04 -16.26
N HIS A 8 -2.30 -1.51 -15.73
CA HIS A 8 -2.86 -0.27 -16.24
C HIS A 8 -2.06 0.93 -15.73
N PRO A 9 -1.66 1.87 -16.62
CA PRO A 9 -1.00 3.10 -16.23
C PRO A 9 -1.99 4.06 -15.57
N THR A 10 -1.43 4.89 -14.68
CA THR A 10 -1.99 6.12 -14.07
C THR A 10 -3.26 6.64 -14.76
N VAL A 11 -4.41 6.45 -14.10
CA VAL A 11 -5.71 6.88 -14.64
C VAL A 11 -5.90 8.39 -14.42
N GLU A 12 -5.76 9.17 -15.48
CA GLU A 12 -6.45 10.44 -15.67
C GLU A 12 -7.85 10.14 -16.25
N ASN A 13 -8.89 10.21 -15.40
CA ASN A 13 -10.35 10.14 -15.65
C ASN A 13 -11.09 8.85 -15.23
N PRO A 14 -12.15 8.97 -14.41
CA PRO A 14 -13.03 7.87 -14.06
C PRO A 14 -14.22 7.77 -15.04
N ALA A 15 -14.32 6.67 -15.77
CA ALA A 15 -15.56 6.13 -16.33
C ALA A 15 -15.27 4.66 -16.72
N THR A 16 -16.06 3.65 -16.40
CA THR A 16 -17.50 3.52 -16.68
C THR A 16 -18.03 2.25 -15.98
N LYS A 17 -19.32 2.23 -15.65
CA LYS A 17 -20.07 1.08 -15.10
C LYS A 17 -20.03 -0.14 -16.04
N GLY A 18 -19.78 -1.33 -15.49
CA GLY A 18 -20.10 -2.61 -16.13
C GLY A 18 -19.22 -3.74 -15.61
N SER A 19 -19.84 -4.74 -14.94
CA SER A 19 -19.19 -5.83 -14.19
C SER A 19 -18.52 -5.36 -12.90
N ALA A 20 -19.04 -5.79 -11.74
CA ALA A 20 -18.37 -5.57 -10.46
C ALA A 20 -16.96 -6.15 -10.56
N PRO A 21 -15.89 -5.33 -10.52
CA PRO A 21 -14.56 -5.87 -10.64
C PRO A 21 -14.27 -6.72 -9.40
N MET A 22 -13.38 -7.71 -9.53
CA MET A 22 -12.58 -8.16 -8.38
C MET A 22 -12.22 -6.93 -7.56
N SER A 23 -12.48 -6.93 -6.25
CA SER A 23 -12.36 -5.73 -5.41
C SER A 23 -10.90 -5.25 -5.45
N CYS A 24 -10.57 -4.35 -6.39
CA CYS A 24 -9.22 -3.83 -6.49
C CYS A 24 -8.91 -3.06 -5.20
N ALA A 25 -7.73 -3.27 -4.66
CA ALA A 25 -7.21 -2.55 -3.51
C ALA A 25 -6.30 -1.42 -3.99
N ALA A 26 -6.22 -0.33 -3.23
CA ALA A 26 -5.27 0.73 -3.52
C ALA A 26 -3.88 0.28 -3.08
N LEU A 27 -2.90 0.26 -3.97
CA LEU A 27 -1.49 0.03 -3.66
C LEU A 27 -0.74 1.37 -3.67
N ILE A 28 -0.31 1.85 -2.52
CA ILE A 28 0.40 3.12 -2.34
C ILE A 28 1.87 2.84 -2.12
N CYS A 29 2.76 3.54 -2.84
CA CYS A 29 4.21 3.38 -2.75
C CYS A 29 4.89 4.71 -2.42
N THR A 30 5.84 4.72 -1.47
CA THR A 30 6.44 5.95 -0.93
C THR A 30 7.44 6.67 -1.83
N ALA A 31 8.10 5.96 -2.75
CA ALA A 31 9.19 6.50 -3.58
C ALA A 31 9.24 5.88 -4.99
N GLY A 32 8.06 5.56 -5.54
CA GLY A 32 7.93 4.70 -6.72
C GLY A 32 8.01 3.23 -6.32
N CYS A 33 7.06 2.43 -6.79
CA CYS A 33 6.99 1.02 -6.43
C CYS A 33 8.17 0.25 -7.05
N PRO A 34 9.07 -0.37 -6.26
CA PRO A 34 10.09 -1.25 -6.85
C PRO A 34 9.37 -2.39 -7.56
N SER A 35 9.60 -2.54 -8.88
CA SER A 35 8.84 -3.50 -9.70
C SER A 35 8.92 -4.92 -9.15
N ASP A 36 10.08 -5.32 -8.65
CA ASP A 36 10.33 -6.64 -8.07
C ASP A 36 9.55 -6.89 -6.76
N VAL A 37 9.37 -5.87 -5.93
CA VAL A 37 8.59 -5.97 -4.69
C VAL A 37 7.09 -6.00 -5.01
N THR A 38 6.64 -5.17 -5.94
CA THR A 38 5.24 -5.12 -6.36
C THR A 38 4.81 -6.38 -7.09
N GLU A 39 5.66 -6.94 -7.96
CA GLU A 39 5.40 -8.22 -8.62
C GLU A 39 5.29 -9.35 -7.60
N LYS A 40 6.20 -9.44 -6.62
CA LYS A 40 6.12 -10.44 -5.55
C LYS A 40 4.86 -10.33 -4.70
N LEU A 41 4.42 -9.11 -4.39
CA LEU A 41 3.16 -8.89 -3.66
C LEU A 41 1.95 -9.32 -4.50
N ALA A 42 1.95 -9.01 -5.81
CA ALA A 42 0.89 -9.44 -6.71
C ALA A 42 0.86 -10.96 -6.88
N GLU A 43 2.02 -11.62 -6.88
CA GLU A 43 2.13 -13.08 -6.92
C GLU A 43 1.66 -13.75 -5.63
N SER A 44 1.92 -13.14 -4.47
CA SER A 44 1.49 -13.69 -3.17
C SER A 44 -0.01 -13.50 -2.92
N LEU A 45 -0.64 -12.55 -3.60
CA LEU A 45 -2.07 -12.23 -3.48
C LEU A 45 -2.78 -12.31 -4.85
N PRO A 46 -2.83 -13.50 -5.48
CA PRO A 46 -3.32 -13.66 -6.86
C PRO A 46 -4.81 -13.34 -7.05
N ASP A 47 -5.58 -13.34 -5.96
CA ASP A 47 -7.01 -13.02 -5.96
C ASP A 47 -7.29 -11.52 -5.75
N VAL A 48 -6.26 -10.71 -5.54
CA VAL A 48 -6.36 -9.26 -5.30
C VAL A 48 -5.91 -8.50 -6.55
N CYS A 49 -6.78 -7.61 -7.03
CA CYS A 49 -6.41 -6.62 -8.04
C CYS A 49 -5.80 -5.39 -7.33
N PHE A 50 -4.80 -4.74 -7.93
CA PHE A 50 -4.18 -3.54 -7.36
C PHE A 50 -4.26 -2.35 -8.31
N ASP A 51 -4.76 -1.22 -7.80
CA ASP A 51 -4.62 0.09 -8.43
C ASP A 51 -3.44 0.82 -7.79
N CYS A 52 -2.41 1.12 -8.58
CA CYS A 52 -1.12 1.60 -8.07
C CYS A 52 -1.05 3.13 -8.02
N TYR A 53 -0.55 3.66 -6.91
CA TYR A 53 -0.50 5.07 -6.57
C TYR A 53 0.87 5.42 -5.98
N SER A 54 1.50 6.49 -6.44
CA SER A 54 2.69 7.05 -5.78
C SER A 54 2.27 8.04 -4.70
N SER A 55 2.80 7.93 -3.49
CA SER A 55 2.40 8.77 -2.36
C SER A 55 2.59 10.27 -2.61
N GLU A 56 3.60 10.64 -3.41
CA GLU A 56 3.96 12.03 -3.72
C GLU A 56 2.92 12.73 -4.60
N VAL A 57 2.21 11.98 -5.45
CA VAL A 57 1.29 12.53 -6.47
C VAL A 57 -0.18 12.20 -6.21
N THR A 58 -0.46 11.36 -5.21
CA THR A 58 -1.81 10.84 -5.02
C THR A 58 -2.68 11.77 -4.18
N SER A 59 -3.85 12.13 -4.71
CA SER A 59 -4.91 12.85 -3.99
C SER A 59 -5.74 11.88 -3.16
N ALA A 60 -6.15 12.30 -1.95
CA ALA A 60 -7.08 11.54 -1.11
C ALA A 60 -8.39 11.16 -1.82
N GLN A 61 -8.84 11.94 -2.81
CA GLN A 61 -10.02 11.60 -3.62
C GLN A 61 -9.85 10.30 -4.41
N ASN A 62 -8.61 9.98 -4.82
CA ASN A 62 -8.32 8.77 -5.57
C ASN A 62 -8.36 7.53 -4.67
N ILE A 63 -7.96 7.64 -3.39
CA ILE A 63 -7.92 6.51 -2.45
C ILE A 63 -9.25 6.35 -1.70
N CYS A 64 -10.07 7.41 -1.63
CA CYS A 64 -11.31 7.41 -0.86
C CYS A 64 -12.27 6.22 -1.16
N PRO A 65 -12.42 5.73 -2.41
CA PRO A 65 -13.27 4.57 -2.72
C PRO A 65 -12.81 3.23 -2.14
N TYR A 66 -11.53 3.08 -1.76
CA TYR A 66 -10.92 1.79 -1.44
C TYR A 66 -11.01 1.42 0.04
N LYS A 67 -11.70 0.32 0.38
CA LYS A 67 -11.74 -0.17 1.77
C LYS A 67 -10.39 -0.74 2.22
N ASP A 68 -9.75 -1.49 1.34
CA ASP A 68 -8.47 -2.13 1.57
C ASP A 68 -7.37 -1.30 0.91
N ILE A 69 -6.37 -0.90 1.70
CA ILE A 69 -5.22 -0.12 1.27
C ILE A 69 -3.96 -0.94 1.55
N TYR A 70 -3.16 -1.17 0.53
CA TYR A 70 -1.84 -1.76 0.65
C TYR A 70 -0.81 -0.65 0.55
N LEU A 71 0.11 -0.60 1.52
CA LEU A 71 1.15 0.40 1.61
C LEU A 71 2.51 -0.29 1.51
N LEU A 72 3.22 -0.02 0.42
CA LEU A 72 4.62 -0.38 0.25
C LEU A 72 5.50 0.79 0.68
N ILE A 73 6.28 0.57 1.72
CA ILE A 73 7.04 1.63 2.38
C ILE A 73 8.50 1.23 2.56
N SER A 74 9.42 2.13 2.18
CA SER A 74 10.85 1.92 2.42
C SER A 74 11.13 2.13 3.90
N ALA A 75 11.88 1.25 4.54
CA ALA A 75 12.38 1.49 5.88
C ALA A 75 13.16 2.81 5.98
N GLU A 76 13.97 3.12 4.97
CA GLU A 76 14.76 4.35 4.89
C GLU A 76 13.90 5.61 4.94
N ASP A 77 12.66 5.55 4.43
CA ASP A 77 11.76 6.70 4.37
C ASP A 77 11.04 6.99 5.68
N ILE A 78 11.06 6.06 6.65
CA ILE A 78 10.27 6.17 7.88
C ILE A 78 11.06 6.16 9.16
N ILE A 79 12.32 5.74 9.14
CA ILE A 79 13.16 5.70 10.34
C ILE A 79 13.25 7.08 10.99
N GLY A 80 12.88 7.15 12.25
CA GLY A 80 12.91 8.37 13.06
C GLY A 80 11.70 9.28 12.88
N ILE A 81 10.71 8.89 12.06
CA ILE A 81 9.46 9.62 11.86
C ILE A 81 8.22 8.72 11.93
N GLU A 82 8.33 7.50 12.45
CA GLU A 82 7.26 6.49 12.42
C GLU A 82 5.96 6.99 13.07
N GLU A 83 6.06 7.72 14.19
CA GLU A 83 4.93 8.33 14.91
C GLU A 83 4.27 9.50 14.14
N ASP A 84 5.05 10.17 13.29
CA ASP A 84 4.62 11.37 12.56
C ASP A 84 4.41 11.13 11.08
N TRP A 85 4.62 9.90 10.60
CA TRP A 85 4.64 9.62 9.17
C TRP A 85 3.31 9.99 8.47
N LEU A 86 2.17 9.75 9.14
CA LEU A 86 0.85 10.17 8.65
C LEU A 86 0.63 11.69 8.61
N ASN A 87 1.49 12.47 9.28
CA ASN A 87 1.49 13.93 9.23
C ASN A 87 2.39 14.45 8.10
N THR A 88 3.44 13.72 7.74
CA THR A 88 4.41 14.11 6.71
C THR A 88 4.01 13.66 5.30
N THR A 89 3.25 12.57 5.18
CA THR A 89 2.81 12.02 3.90
C THR A 89 1.59 12.72 3.29
N THR A 90 1.61 12.91 1.98
CA THR A 90 0.48 13.44 1.20
C THR A 90 -0.56 12.37 0.87
N ALA A 91 -0.17 11.09 0.82
CA ALA A 91 -1.05 9.99 0.39
C ALA A 91 -2.32 9.87 1.24
N PHE A 92 -2.20 10.14 2.54
CA PHE A 92 -3.29 10.00 3.50
C PHE A 92 -3.88 11.35 3.95
N LYS A 93 -3.48 12.46 3.31
CA LYS A 93 -3.93 13.79 3.69
C LYS A 93 -5.37 14.02 3.25
N GLY A 94 -6.29 14.12 4.22
CA GLY A 94 -7.71 14.41 3.95
C GLY A 94 -8.57 13.18 3.64
N ILE A 95 -8.02 11.97 3.76
CA ILE A 95 -8.80 10.73 3.75
C ILE A 95 -9.11 10.29 5.18
N SER A 96 -10.36 9.88 5.42
CA SER A 96 -10.73 9.20 6.66
C SER A 96 -10.19 7.78 6.66
N LEU A 97 -9.37 7.44 7.66
CA LEU A 97 -8.83 6.09 7.85
C LEU A 97 -9.75 5.18 8.68
N LYS A 98 -10.86 5.72 9.20
CA LYS A 98 -11.78 4.97 10.05
C LYS A 98 -12.28 3.68 9.38
N GLU A 99 -12.09 2.56 10.07
CA GLU A 99 -12.50 1.20 9.69
C GLU A 99 -11.93 0.71 8.35
N ARG A 100 -10.89 1.36 7.81
CA ARG A 100 -10.15 0.89 6.64
C ARG A 100 -9.11 -0.13 7.04
N ASN A 101 -8.93 -1.16 6.22
CA ASN A 101 -7.83 -2.10 6.39
C ASN A 101 -6.58 -1.50 5.73
N VAL A 102 -5.47 -1.41 6.46
CA VAL A 102 -4.21 -0.91 5.94
C VAL A 102 -3.15 -1.99 6.07
N PHE A 103 -2.82 -2.64 4.97
CA PHE A 103 -1.80 -3.69 4.89
C PHE A 103 -0.45 -3.04 4.58
N ILE A 104 0.47 -3.04 5.54
CA ILE A 104 1.76 -2.37 5.44
C ILE A 104 2.83 -3.42 5.15
N GLN A 105 3.59 -3.24 4.08
CA GLN A 105 4.76 -4.04 3.78
C GLN A 105 6.00 -3.14 3.66
N GLY A 106 6.92 -3.34 4.61
CA GLY A 106 8.24 -2.74 4.58
C GLY A 106 9.17 -3.41 3.57
N TYR A 107 9.97 -2.63 2.86
CA TYR A 107 11.09 -3.10 2.05
C TYR A 107 12.38 -2.33 2.39
N ARG A 108 13.54 -2.87 2.00
CA ARG A 108 14.88 -2.38 2.40
C ARG A 108 15.13 -2.40 3.92
N ASN A 109 14.58 -3.39 4.63
CA ASN A 109 14.76 -3.58 6.07
C ASN A 109 16.13 -4.16 6.45
N GLU A 110 17.04 -4.32 5.49
CA GLU A 110 18.26 -5.14 5.61
C GLU A 110 19.33 -4.51 6.52
N LEU A 111 19.34 -3.18 6.64
CA LEU A 111 20.34 -2.43 7.39
C LEU A 111 19.78 -1.79 8.67
N LEU A 112 18.48 -1.46 8.67
CA LEU A 112 17.79 -0.79 9.77
C LEU A 112 16.33 -1.28 9.80
N SER A 113 15.83 -1.57 11.00
CA SER A 113 14.41 -1.86 11.21
C SER A 113 13.72 -0.64 11.80
N PRO A 114 12.73 -0.07 11.13
CA PRO A 114 11.84 0.93 11.70
C PRO A 114 11.11 0.41 12.93
N ASP A 115 10.63 1.33 13.76
CA ASP A 115 9.63 1.01 14.79
C ASP A 115 8.26 0.78 14.13
N TRP A 116 8.04 -0.45 13.66
CA TRP A 116 6.79 -0.86 13.04
C TRP A 116 5.60 -0.73 13.99
N GLU A 117 5.80 -0.93 15.29
CA GLU A 117 4.72 -0.80 16.26
C GLU A 117 4.28 0.66 16.40
N ALA A 118 5.22 1.60 16.49
CA ALA A 118 4.95 3.03 16.45
C ALA A 118 4.17 3.40 15.18
N LEU A 119 4.61 2.94 14.01
CA LEU A 119 3.92 3.21 12.75
C LEU A 119 2.49 2.65 12.77
N LEU A 120 2.28 1.38 13.13
CA LEU A 120 0.95 0.76 13.21
C LEU A 120 0.03 1.53 14.18
N ASN A 121 0.56 1.96 15.32
CA ASN A 121 -0.19 2.75 16.30
C ASN A 121 -0.67 4.08 15.73
N THR A 122 0.10 4.74 14.84
CA THR A 122 -0.38 5.96 14.18
C THR A 122 -1.63 5.70 13.33
N PHE A 123 -1.65 4.61 12.56
CA PHE A 123 -2.80 4.23 11.75
C PHE A 123 -4.00 3.86 12.62
N ALA A 124 -3.79 3.06 13.66
CA ALA A 124 -4.82 2.68 14.61
C ALA A 124 -5.42 3.91 15.32
N SER A 125 -4.60 4.89 15.70
CA SER A 125 -5.06 6.15 16.32
C SER A 125 -5.98 6.96 15.41
N ARG A 126 -5.86 6.80 14.09
CA ARG A 126 -6.76 7.40 13.08
C ARG A 126 -7.94 6.50 12.69
N GLY A 127 -8.13 5.40 13.41
CA GLY A 127 -9.25 4.48 13.27
C GLY A 127 -9.09 3.41 12.19
N ALA A 128 -7.92 3.27 11.59
CA ALA A 128 -7.65 2.15 10.68
C ALA A 128 -7.52 0.82 11.44
N VAL A 129 -7.60 -0.27 10.70
CA VAL A 129 -7.20 -1.62 11.10
C VAL A 129 -5.88 -1.93 10.38
N PRO A 130 -4.74 -1.53 10.95
CA PRO A 130 -3.45 -1.75 10.30
C PRO A 130 -2.97 -3.19 10.51
N VAL A 131 -2.34 -3.75 9.49
CA VAL A 131 -1.78 -5.10 9.49
C VAL A 131 -0.38 -5.01 8.90
N LEU A 132 0.63 -5.39 9.67
CA LEU A 132 1.98 -5.58 9.12
C LEU A 132 2.01 -6.89 8.36
N LEU A 133 2.33 -6.83 7.07
CA LEU A 133 2.61 -8.00 6.26
C LEU A 133 4.04 -8.44 6.55
N ASP A 134 4.21 -9.69 6.98
CA ASP A 134 5.54 -10.24 7.19
C ASP A 134 6.33 -10.19 5.88
N SER A 135 7.47 -9.46 5.90
CA SER A 135 8.49 -9.54 4.84
C SER A 135 9.00 -10.99 4.64
N ALA A 136 8.70 -11.88 5.60
CA ALA A 136 9.12 -13.26 5.67
C ALA A 136 8.34 -14.26 4.78
N GLN A 137 7.41 -13.80 3.92
CA GLN A 137 6.93 -14.64 2.80
C GLN A 137 7.75 -14.45 1.50
N ALA A 138 8.83 -13.67 1.53
CA ALA A 138 9.86 -13.65 0.48
C ALA A 138 11.12 -14.47 0.82
N GLN A 139 11.16 -15.16 1.97
CA GLN A 139 12.04 -16.32 2.15
C GLN A 139 11.28 -17.56 1.72
N VAL A 140 11.16 -17.70 0.39
CA VAL A 140 10.89 -18.99 -0.22
C VAL A 140 12.05 -19.90 0.18
N ASN A 141 11.86 -20.72 1.22
CA ASN A 141 12.65 -21.92 1.40
C ASN A 141 12.33 -22.84 0.22
N PHE A 142 13.20 -22.79 -0.79
CA PHE A 142 13.53 -23.95 -1.60
C PHE A 142 14.88 -24.49 -1.13
#